data_AF-A0A352F0L3-F1
#
_entry.id   AF-A0A352F0L3-F1
#
_cell.length_a   1.000
_cell.length_b   1.000
_cell.length_c   1.000
_cell.angle_alpha   90.00
_cell.angle_beta   90.00
_cell.angle_gamma   90.00
#
_symmetry.space_group_name_H-M   'P 1'
#
loop_
_entity.id
_entity.type
_entity.pdbx_description
1 polymer ?
#
loop_
_entity_poly.entity_id
_entity_poly.type
_entity_poly.pdbx_seq_one_letter_code
_entity_poly.pdbx_strand_id
1 'polypeptide(L)'
;NADRAPQLKAVVRQLTIMNRFLLFSPLVRQGLSFTAGLLLTGLLGLAVDKLVKVARQKWKAQPPAGVSETQWQKAFKLSDEELAPTRWLGWLERFGFFIAIWMGAPILVAGWLAFKVASKWANWQHIVRVPDKLEGVDPLEFFGATLRYASHILQRFLIGTLGNVLAALIGVGFGKKLILTILS
;
A
#
# COMPACT_ATOMS: atom_id res chain seq x y z
N ASN A 1 19.69 48.25 36.31
CA ASN A 1 19.64 47.03 35.47
C ASN A 1 19.50 45.70 36.25
N ALA A 2 19.34 45.71 37.58
CA ALA A 2 19.18 44.48 38.38
C ALA A 2 17.72 43.97 38.47
N ASP A 3 16.71 44.83 38.28
CA ASP A 3 15.29 44.51 38.46
C ASP A 3 14.64 43.61 37.38
N ARG A 4 15.30 43.41 36.22
CA ARG A 4 14.74 42.58 35.13
C ARG A 4 14.99 41.08 35.31
N ALA A 5 15.96 40.69 36.12
CA ALA A 5 16.36 39.28 36.30
C ALA A 5 15.26 38.36 36.90
N PRO A 6 14.48 38.78 37.92
CA PRO A 6 13.42 37.94 38.49
C PRO A 6 12.21 37.80 37.55
N GLN A 7 11.87 38.85 36.80
CA GLN A 7 10.80 38.80 35.80
C GLN A 7 11.14 37.84 34.65
N LEU A 8 12.39 37.85 34.17
CA LEU A 8 12.84 36.94 33.12
C LEU A 8 12.76 35.46 33.55
N LYS A 9 13.15 35.15 34.80
CA LYS A 9 13.04 33.79 35.36
C LYS A 9 11.60 33.32 35.48
N ALA A 10 10.67 34.21 35.85
CA ALA A 10 9.24 33.88 35.93
C ALA A 10 8.65 33.56 34.54
N VAL A 11 9.01 34.34 33.52
CA VAL A 11 8.59 34.13 32.13
C VAL A 11 9.14 32.81 31.58
N VAL A 12 10.43 32.52 31.77
CA VAL A 12 11.03 31.23 31.36
C VAL A 12 10.37 30.05 32.06
N ARG A 13 10.04 30.18 33.34
CA ARG A 13 9.35 29.13 34.10
C ARG A 13 7.91 28.92 33.59
N GLN A 14 7.17 29.98 33.31
CA GLN A 14 5.85 29.87 32.69
C GLN A 14 5.91 29.24 31.30
N LEU A 15 6.84 29.65 30.44
CA LEU A 15 7.04 29.04 29.12
C LEU A 15 7.40 27.56 29.22
N THR A 16 8.20 27.17 30.21
CA THR A 16 8.55 25.75 30.45
C THR A 16 7.34 24.94 30.90
N ILE A 17 6.50 25.50 31.77
CA ILE A 17 5.25 24.86 32.23
C ILE A 17 4.25 24.75 31.07
N MET A 18 4.12 25.80 30.26
CA MET A 18 3.21 25.85 29.12
C MET A 18 3.63 24.88 28.00
N ASN A 19 4.95 24.76 27.72
CA ASN A 19 5.49 23.76 26.80
C ASN A 19 5.25 22.33 27.31
N ARG A 20 5.41 22.08 28.61
CA ARG A 20 5.02 20.79 29.20
C ARG A 20 3.53 20.55 29.01
N PHE A 21 2.67 21.52 29.35
CA PHE A 21 1.22 21.34 29.26
C PHE A 21 0.73 21.05 27.83
N LEU A 22 1.30 21.73 26.82
CA LEU A 22 0.98 21.51 25.41
C LEU A 22 1.44 20.12 24.92
N LEU A 23 2.68 19.73 25.21
CA LEU A 23 3.23 18.40 24.87
C LEU A 23 2.50 17.26 25.61
N PHE A 24 1.93 17.53 26.79
CA PHE A 24 1.23 16.54 27.59
C PHE A 24 -0.29 16.49 27.36
N SER A 25 -0.84 17.34 26.48
CA SER A 25 -2.28 17.26 26.16
C SER A 25 -2.61 15.91 25.49
N PRO A 26 -3.74 15.27 25.84
CA PRO A 26 -4.13 13.98 25.25
C PRO A 26 -4.22 14.05 23.71
N LEU A 27 -4.65 15.19 23.18
CA LEU A 27 -4.76 15.45 21.76
C LEU A 27 -3.39 15.42 21.06
N VAL A 28 -2.38 16.09 21.61
CA VAL A 28 -1.02 16.11 21.03
C VAL A 28 -0.40 14.72 21.06
N ARG A 29 -0.56 13.97 22.16
CA ARG A 29 -0.07 12.58 22.25
C ARG A 29 -0.75 11.67 21.22
N GLN A 30 -2.07 11.78 21.06
CA GLN A 30 -2.81 11.01 20.08
C GLN A 30 -2.40 11.37 18.65
N GLY A 31 -2.19 12.66 18.37
CA GLY A 31 -1.69 13.15 17.10
C GLY A 31 -0.30 12.59 16.77
N LEU A 32 0.66 12.69 17.70
CA LEU A 32 2.02 12.15 17.53
C LEU A 32 2.01 10.65 17.24
N SER A 33 1.22 9.88 17.98
CA SER A 33 1.14 8.44 17.77
C SER A 33 0.43 8.03 16.49
N PHE A 34 -0.61 8.77 16.07
CA PHE A 34 -1.23 8.60 14.76
C PHE A 34 -0.20 8.85 13.66
N THR A 35 0.52 9.98 13.72
CA THR A 35 1.55 10.33 12.75
C THR A 35 2.68 9.29 12.72
N ALA A 36 3.16 8.83 13.88
CA ALA A 36 4.20 7.81 13.95
C ALA A 36 3.74 6.47 13.33
N GLY A 37 2.51 6.03 13.60
CA GLY A 37 1.92 4.85 12.98
C GLY A 37 1.73 5.00 11.47
N LEU A 38 1.32 6.19 11.02
CA LEU A 38 1.14 6.51 9.60
C LEU A 38 2.47 6.51 8.85
N LEU A 39 3.52 7.09 9.43
CA LEU A 39 4.87 7.09 8.88
C LEU A 39 5.42 5.66 8.77
N LEU A 40 5.28 4.85 9.84
CA LEU A 40 5.70 3.45 9.80
C LEU A 40 4.95 2.66 8.72
N THR A 41 3.65 2.89 8.59
CA THR A 41 2.84 2.31 7.50
C THR A 41 3.41 2.65 6.13
N GLY A 42 3.76 3.92 5.90
CA GLY A 42 4.39 4.36 4.66
C GLY A 42 5.74 3.68 4.40
N LEU A 43 6.59 3.57 5.42
CA LEU A 43 7.91 2.93 5.33
C LEU A 43 7.80 1.43 5.01
N LEU A 44 6.94 0.69 5.72
CA LEU A 44 6.65 -0.72 5.41
C LEU A 44 6.10 -0.87 3.99
N GLY A 45 5.35 0.13 3.56
CA GLY A 45 4.86 0.26 2.22
C GLY A 45 5.92 0.25 1.11
N LEU A 46 7.09 0.83 1.34
CA LEU A 46 8.22 0.75 0.41
C LEU A 46 8.71 -0.70 0.24
N ALA A 47 8.66 -1.50 1.31
CA ALA A 47 9.00 -2.91 1.24
C ALA A 47 7.96 -3.71 0.44
N VAL A 48 6.67 -3.39 0.59
CA VAL A 48 5.59 -3.96 -0.24
C VAL A 48 5.81 -3.65 -1.71
N ASP A 49 6.13 -2.39 -2.05
CA ASP A 49 6.39 -1.97 -3.44
C ASP A 49 7.59 -2.73 -4.03
N LYS A 50 8.66 -2.91 -3.25
CA LYS A 50 9.83 -3.70 -3.64
C LYS A 50 9.46 -5.16 -3.89
N LEU A 51 8.65 -5.75 -3.01
CA LEU A 51 8.24 -7.15 -3.11
C LEU A 51 7.32 -7.38 -4.32
N VAL A 52 6.38 -6.46 -4.60
CA VAL A 52 5.56 -6.48 -5.83
C VAL A 52 6.43 -6.32 -7.07
N LYS A 53 7.44 -5.45 -7.04
CA LYS A 53 8.39 -5.27 -8.16
C LYS A 53 9.19 -6.55 -8.43
N VAL A 54 9.67 -7.24 -7.40
CA VAL A 54 10.35 -8.53 -7.53
C VAL A 54 9.41 -9.59 -8.09
N ALA A 55 8.18 -9.69 -7.56
CA ALA A 55 7.18 -10.61 -8.06
C ALA A 55 6.96 -10.39 -9.57
N ARG A 56 6.80 -9.14 -10.01
CA ARG A 56 6.66 -8.74 -11.42
C ARG A 56 7.83 -9.17 -12.31
N GLN A 57 9.07 -9.01 -11.83
CA GLN A 57 10.26 -9.32 -12.64
C GLN A 57 10.51 -10.82 -12.80
N LYS A 58 9.94 -11.66 -11.92
CA LYS A 58 10.08 -13.12 -12.02
C LYS A 58 9.27 -13.74 -13.17
N TRP A 59 8.38 -12.99 -13.80
CA TRP A 59 7.65 -13.47 -14.95
C TRP A 59 8.54 -13.53 -16.20
N LYS A 60 8.90 -14.75 -16.60
CA LYS A 60 9.57 -15.06 -17.87
C LYS A 60 8.75 -16.12 -18.60
N ALA A 61 7.53 -15.77 -19.03
CA ALA A 61 6.80 -16.68 -19.90
C ALA A 61 7.47 -16.73 -21.26
N GLN A 62 7.87 -17.92 -21.67
CA GLN A 62 8.31 -18.19 -23.03
C GLN A 62 7.11 -18.04 -23.97
N PRO A 63 7.30 -17.44 -25.15
CA PRO A 63 6.25 -17.38 -26.16
C PRO A 63 5.89 -18.81 -26.63
N PRO A 64 4.63 -19.04 -27.03
CA PRO A 64 4.25 -20.24 -27.77
C PRO A 64 5.08 -20.40 -29.06
N ALA A 65 5.15 -21.63 -29.58
CA ALA A 65 5.84 -21.86 -30.86
C ALA A 65 5.22 -21.00 -31.97
N GLY A 66 6.07 -20.39 -32.81
CA GLY A 66 5.64 -19.54 -33.92
C GLY A 66 5.39 -18.06 -33.57
N VAL A 67 5.44 -17.66 -32.29
CA VAL A 67 5.32 -16.24 -31.88
C VAL A 67 6.68 -15.66 -31.54
N SER A 68 7.02 -14.50 -32.12
CA SER A 68 8.24 -13.80 -31.75
C SER A 68 8.19 -13.31 -30.30
N GLU A 69 9.30 -13.43 -29.58
CA GLU A 69 9.39 -12.95 -28.19
C GLU A 69 9.05 -11.45 -28.08
N THR A 70 9.41 -10.65 -29.08
CA THR A 70 9.11 -9.22 -29.12
C THR A 70 7.61 -8.93 -29.24
N GLN A 71 6.88 -9.64 -30.10
CA GLN A 71 5.41 -9.51 -30.21
C GLN A 71 4.72 -10.02 -28.95
N TRP A 72 5.18 -11.14 -28.39
CA TRP A 72 4.66 -11.70 -27.15
C TRP A 72 4.83 -10.74 -25.96
N GLN A 73 6.02 -10.16 -25.82
CA GLN A 73 6.28 -9.15 -24.80
C GLN A 73 5.44 -7.88 -25.06
N LYS A 74 5.27 -7.44 -26.31
CA LYS A 74 4.42 -6.27 -26.60
C LYS A 74 2.95 -6.50 -26.24
N ALA A 75 2.44 -7.72 -26.40
CA ALA A 75 1.05 -8.07 -26.06
C ALA A 75 0.79 -8.14 -24.54
N PHE A 76 1.79 -8.56 -23.74
CA PHE A 76 1.60 -8.87 -22.32
C PHE A 76 2.39 -7.99 -21.34
N LYS A 77 3.38 -7.23 -21.81
CA LYS A 77 4.23 -6.38 -20.98
C LYS A 77 3.78 -4.93 -21.11
N LEU A 78 2.97 -4.51 -20.15
CA LEU A 78 2.70 -3.09 -19.92
C LEU A 78 4.01 -2.39 -19.52
N SER A 79 4.26 -1.23 -20.12
CA SER A 79 5.38 -0.36 -19.77
C SER A 79 5.27 0.13 -18.32
N ASP A 80 6.39 0.58 -17.75
CA ASP A 80 6.39 1.15 -16.39
C ASP A 80 5.53 2.42 -16.30
N GLU A 81 5.36 3.15 -17.41
CA GLU A 81 4.51 4.33 -17.53
C GLU A 81 3.02 3.97 -17.50
N GLU A 82 2.61 2.95 -18.26
CA GLU A 82 1.23 2.44 -18.25
C GLU A 82 0.84 1.83 -16.89
N LEU A 83 1.84 1.35 -16.13
CA LEU A 83 1.65 0.84 -14.77
C LEU A 83 1.75 1.92 -13.70
N ALA A 84 2.22 3.13 -14.01
CA ALA A 84 2.38 4.21 -13.03
C ALA A 84 1.06 4.53 -12.28
N PRO A 85 -0.12 4.51 -12.93
CA PRO A 85 -1.38 4.70 -12.23
C PRO A 85 -1.66 3.66 -11.14
N THR A 86 -1.18 2.43 -11.31
CA THR A 86 -1.40 1.37 -10.32
C THR A 86 -0.57 1.57 -9.05
N ARG A 87 0.52 2.34 -9.11
CA ARG A 87 1.39 2.62 -7.94
C ARG A 87 0.70 3.56 -6.96
N TRP A 88 0.08 4.65 -7.43
CA TRP A 88 -0.61 5.58 -6.54
C TRP A 88 -1.81 4.93 -5.85
N LEU A 89 -2.50 4.04 -6.56
CA LEU A 89 -3.61 3.28 -5.98
C LEU A 89 -3.12 2.45 -4.78
N GLY A 90 -2.00 1.75 -4.92
CA GLY A 90 -1.42 0.97 -3.82
C GLY A 90 -1.09 1.81 -2.57
N TRP A 91 -0.64 3.06 -2.76
CA TRP A 91 -0.41 4.00 -1.65
C TRP A 91 -1.71 4.47 -1.00
N LEU A 92 -2.72 4.81 -1.78
CA LEU A 92 -4.03 5.21 -1.26
C LEU A 92 -4.69 4.08 -0.47
N GLU A 93 -4.63 2.85 -0.97
CA GLU A 93 -5.17 1.69 -0.26
C GLU A 93 -4.53 1.50 1.10
N ARG A 94 -3.21 1.61 1.16
CA ARG A 94 -2.44 1.43 2.39
C ARG A 94 -2.83 2.46 3.45
N PHE A 95 -2.90 3.73 3.07
CA PHE A 95 -3.31 4.78 4.00
C PHE A 95 -4.81 4.71 4.33
N GLY A 96 -5.65 4.35 3.36
CA GLY A 96 -7.07 4.10 3.57
C GLY A 96 -7.31 2.98 4.60
N PHE A 97 -6.59 1.86 4.49
CA PHE A 97 -6.63 0.78 5.48
C PHE A 97 -6.15 1.25 6.84
N PHE A 98 -5.03 1.99 6.91
CA PHE A 98 -4.53 2.52 8.17
C PHE A 98 -5.58 3.39 8.87
N ILE A 99 -6.17 4.35 8.16
CA ILE A 99 -7.19 5.25 8.70
C ILE A 99 -8.42 4.45 9.16
N ALA A 100 -8.93 3.54 8.32
CA ALA A 100 -10.10 2.72 8.66
C ALA A 100 -9.86 1.86 9.91
N ILE A 101 -8.69 1.20 10.01
CA ILE A 101 -8.34 0.36 11.17
C ILE A 101 -8.10 1.23 12.41
N TRP A 102 -7.47 2.39 12.26
CA TRP A 102 -7.26 3.34 13.37
C TRP A 102 -8.58 3.79 13.98
N MET A 103 -9.54 4.16 13.13
CA MET A 103 -10.89 4.59 13.51
C MET A 103 -11.79 3.44 14.00
N GLY A 104 -11.34 2.18 13.91
CA GLY A 104 -12.17 1.02 14.26
C GLY A 104 -13.35 0.83 13.31
N ALA A 105 -13.19 1.15 12.02
CA ALA A 105 -14.20 1.06 10.99
C ALA A 105 -13.96 -0.14 10.04
N PRO A 106 -14.13 -1.40 10.50
CA PRO A 106 -13.84 -2.58 9.69
C PRO A 106 -14.73 -2.69 8.44
N ILE A 107 -15.91 -2.06 8.45
CA ILE A 107 -16.82 -1.99 7.30
C ILE A 107 -16.16 -1.30 6.11
N LEU A 108 -15.34 -0.27 6.33
CA LEU A 108 -14.63 0.41 5.24
C LEU A 108 -13.56 -0.50 4.61
N VAL A 109 -12.85 -1.28 5.44
CA VAL A 109 -11.87 -2.27 4.97
C VAL A 109 -12.58 -3.36 4.15
N ALA A 110 -13.66 -3.93 4.70
CA ALA A 110 -14.42 -4.98 4.04
C ALA A 110 -15.06 -4.49 2.73
N GLY A 111 -15.65 -3.30 2.73
CA GLY A 111 -16.25 -2.67 1.55
C GLY A 111 -15.23 -2.40 0.46
N TRP A 112 -14.05 -1.89 0.82
CA TRP A 112 -12.97 -1.69 -0.14
C TRP A 112 -12.47 -3.03 -0.72
N LEU A 113 -12.28 -4.06 0.10
CA LEU A 113 -11.88 -5.39 -0.38
C LEU A 113 -12.93 -6.02 -1.29
N ALA A 114 -14.22 -5.88 -0.96
CA ALA A 114 -15.33 -6.35 -1.81
C ALA A 114 -15.35 -5.62 -3.15
N PHE A 115 -15.24 -4.29 -3.15
CA PHE A 115 -15.11 -3.47 -4.35
C PHE A 115 -13.90 -3.89 -5.18
N LYS A 116 -12.76 -4.16 -4.53
CA LYS A 116 -11.53 -4.58 -5.19
C LYS A 116 -11.67 -5.94 -5.87
N VAL A 117 -12.33 -6.90 -5.21
CA VAL A 117 -12.64 -8.21 -5.80
C VAL A 117 -13.59 -8.05 -6.97
N ALA A 118 -14.66 -7.27 -6.84
CA ALA A 118 -15.66 -7.05 -7.90
C ALA A 118 -15.04 -6.36 -9.13
N SER A 119 -14.27 -5.29 -8.93
CA SER A 119 -13.57 -4.58 -10.02
C SER A 119 -12.52 -5.48 -10.68
N LYS A 120 -11.82 -6.32 -9.92
CA LYS A 120 -10.88 -7.29 -10.48
C LYS A 120 -11.57 -8.35 -11.31
N TRP A 121 -12.69 -8.89 -10.82
CA TRP A 121 -13.51 -9.87 -11.52
C TRP A 121 -14.02 -9.31 -12.86
N ALA A 122 -14.62 -8.11 -12.84
CA ALA A 122 -15.08 -7.43 -14.06
C ALA A 122 -13.93 -7.19 -15.04
N ASN A 123 -12.78 -6.69 -14.56
CA ASN A 123 -11.62 -6.46 -15.43
C ASN A 123 -11.05 -7.75 -16.04
N TRP A 124 -11.10 -8.87 -15.32
CA TRP A 124 -10.69 -10.16 -15.89
C TRP A 124 -11.60 -10.66 -16.98
N GLN A 125 -12.90 -10.37 -16.95
CA GLN A 125 -13.80 -10.68 -18.06
C GLN A 125 -13.41 -9.92 -19.35
N HIS A 126 -12.71 -8.78 -19.23
CA HIS A 126 -12.21 -7.99 -20.36
C HIS A 126 -10.78 -8.37 -20.78
N ILE A 127 -9.88 -8.66 -19.83
CA ILE A 127 -8.52 -9.13 -20.12
C ILE A 127 -8.52 -10.55 -20.73
N VAL A 128 -9.53 -11.37 -20.46
CA VAL A 128 -9.72 -12.70 -21.07
C VAL A 128 -10.19 -12.61 -22.53
N ARG A 129 -10.44 -11.40 -23.07
CA ARG A 129 -10.56 -11.17 -24.52
C ARG A 129 -9.20 -10.93 -25.19
N VAL A 130 -8.15 -11.60 -24.72
CA VAL A 130 -7.05 -11.97 -25.61
C VAL A 130 -7.70 -12.71 -26.79
N PRO A 131 -7.28 -12.55 -28.05
CA PRO A 131 -7.84 -13.31 -29.16
C PRO A 131 -8.00 -14.79 -28.78
N ASP A 132 -9.21 -15.34 -28.91
CA ASP A 132 -9.54 -16.73 -28.51
C ASP A 132 -8.61 -17.74 -29.20
N LYS A 133 -8.00 -17.33 -30.32
CA LYS A 133 -6.98 -18.04 -31.09
C LYS A 133 -5.98 -17.04 -31.66
N LEU A 134 -4.69 -17.37 -31.62
CA LEU A 134 -3.68 -16.76 -32.47
C LEU A 134 -3.47 -17.67 -33.69
N GLU A 135 -3.59 -17.11 -34.89
CA GLU A 135 -3.30 -17.86 -36.12
C GLU A 135 -1.85 -18.39 -36.08
N GLY A 136 -1.68 -19.67 -36.42
CA GLY A 136 -0.37 -20.32 -36.42
C GLY A 136 0.16 -20.75 -35.06
N VAL A 137 -0.63 -20.64 -33.98
CA VAL A 137 -0.27 -21.10 -32.63
C VAL A 137 -1.16 -22.26 -32.19
N ASP A 138 -0.55 -23.29 -31.60
CA ASP A 138 -1.31 -24.40 -31.03
C ASP A 138 -2.27 -23.89 -29.91
N PRO A 139 -3.57 -24.22 -29.97
CA PRO A 139 -4.55 -23.74 -28.98
C PRO A 139 -4.23 -24.14 -27.54
N LEU A 140 -3.64 -25.32 -27.33
CA LEU A 140 -3.32 -25.81 -25.99
C LEU A 140 -2.11 -25.07 -25.41
N GLU A 141 -1.08 -24.81 -26.23
CA GLU A 141 0.06 -23.97 -25.84
C GLU A 141 -0.39 -22.55 -25.49
N PHE A 142 -1.24 -21.95 -26.32
CA PHE A 142 -1.76 -20.60 -26.10
C PHE A 142 -2.60 -20.50 -24.81
N PHE A 143 -3.47 -21.48 -24.57
CA PHE A 143 -4.24 -21.58 -23.33
C PHE A 143 -3.33 -21.70 -22.10
N GLY A 144 -2.32 -22.56 -22.17
CA GLY A 144 -1.33 -22.73 -21.10
C GLY A 144 -0.57 -21.44 -20.78
N ALA A 145 -0.17 -20.68 -21.80
CA ALA A 145 0.50 -19.39 -21.64
C ALA A 145 -0.41 -18.34 -20.99
N THR A 146 -1.68 -18.29 -21.41
CA THR A 146 -2.69 -17.38 -20.86
C THR A 146 -3.01 -17.68 -19.39
N LEU A 147 -3.17 -18.96 -19.03
CA LEU A 147 -3.39 -19.41 -17.65
C LEU A 147 -2.26 -18.99 -16.72
N ARG A 148 -1.01 -19.21 -17.16
CA ARG A 148 0.16 -18.81 -16.38
C ARG A 148 0.13 -17.27 -16.18
N TYR A 149 -0.20 -16.50 -17.21
CA TYR A 149 -0.20 -15.03 -17.16
C TYR A 149 -1.27 -14.50 -16.20
N ALA A 150 -2.48 -15.05 -16.28
CA ALA A 150 -3.56 -14.77 -15.35
C ALA A 150 -3.14 -15.06 -13.90
N SER A 151 -2.51 -16.22 -13.66
CA SER A 151 -2.02 -16.63 -12.34
C SER A 151 -0.97 -15.65 -11.80
N HIS A 152 -0.07 -15.17 -12.67
CA HIS A 152 0.94 -14.19 -12.30
C HIS A 152 0.35 -12.80 -11.98
N ILE A 153 -0.65 -12.34 -12.73
CA ILE A 153 -1.40 -11.13 -12.39
C ILE A 153 -2.09 -11.29 -11.03
N LEU A 154 -2.76 -12.42 -10.80
CA LEU A 154 -3.45 -12.71 -9.55
C LEU A 154 -2.48 -12.68 -8.37
N GLN A 155 -1.34 -13.35 -8.49
CA GLN A 155 -0.33 -13.38 -7.45
C GLN A 155 0.11 -11.97 -7.04
N ARG A 156 0.44 -11.09 -8.01
CA ARG A 156 0.81 -9.70 -7.72
C ARG A 156 -0.29 -8.91 -7.03
N PHE A 157 -1.53 -9.10 -7.48
CA PHE A 157 -2.70 -8.47 -6.89
C PHE A 157 -2.90 -8.87 -5.42
N LEU A 158 -2.80 -10.17 -5.11
CA LEU A 158 -2.94 -10.68 -3.74
C LEU A 158 -1.79 -10.20 -2.85
N ILE A 159 -0.56 -10.29 -3.34
CA ILE A 159 0.63 -9.83 -2.64
C ILE A 159 0.52 -8.33 -2.28
N GLY A 160 0.17 -7.48 -3.24
CA GLY A 160 0.05 -6.04 -3.01
C GLY A 160 -1.06 -5.72 -2.01
N THR A 161 -2.22 -6.36 -2.16
CA THR A 161 -3.38 -6.15 -1.27
C THR A 161 -3.05 -6.60 0.16
N LEU A 162 -2.55 -7.82 0.32
CA LEU A 162 -2.17 -8.37 1.63
C LEU A 162 -1.07 -7.53 2.27
N GLY A 163 -0.04 -7.15 1.51
CA GLY A 163 1.04 -6.30 1.99
C GLY A 163 0.55 -4.95 2.51
N ASN A 164 -0.39 -4.31 1.80
CA ASN A 164 -0.98 -3.05 2.24
C ASN A 164 -1.81 -3.19 3.53
N VAL A 165 -2.61 -4.25 3.64
CA VAL A 165 -3.39 -4.53 4.88
C VAL A 165 -2.46 -4.79 6.06
N LEU A 166 -1.42 -5.61 5.87
CA LEU A 166 -0.44 -5.92 6.92
C LEU A 166 0.36 -4.69 7.35
N ALA A 167 0.81 -3.86 6.40
CA ALA A 167 1.51 -2.61 6.71
C ALA A 167 0.64 -1.67 7.56
N ALA A 168 -0.64 -1.54 7.20
CA ALA A 168 -1.61 -0.75 7.96
C ALA A 168 -1.85 -1.31 9.37
N LEU A 169 -2.05 -2.63 9.51
CA LEU A 169 -2.23 -3.28 10.81
C LEU A 169 -1.03 -3.07 11.74
N ILE A 170 0.19 -3.26 11.20
CA ILE A 170 1.43 -3.06 11.96
C ILE A 170 1.56 -1.59 12.38
N GLY A 171 1.32 -0.66 11.47
CA GLY A 171 1.37 0.77 11.78
C GLY A 171 0.36 1.19 12.85
N VAL A 172 -0.89 0.72 12.78
CA VAL A 172 -1.90 0.99 13.80
C VAL A 172 -1.51 0.37 15.13
N GLY A 173 -1.07 -0.89 15.14
CA GLY A 173 -0.63 -1.58 16.34
C GLY A 173 0.54 -0.85 17.02
N PHE A 174 1.52 -0.40 16.23
CA PHE A 174 2.63 0.40 16.71
C PHE A 174 2.17 1.74 17.30
N GLY A 175 1.36 2.51 16.58
CA GLY A 175 0.86 3.80 17.05
C GLY A 175 0.02 3.68 18.32
N LYS A 176 -0.87 2.67 18.41
CA LYS A 176 -1.66 2.43 19.63
C LYS A 176 -0.78 2.02 20.81
N LYS A 177 0.23 1.18 20.60
CA LYS A 177 1.19 0.80 21.66
C LYS A 177 1.99 2.01 22.15
N LEU A 178 2.41 2.90 21.24
CA LEU A 178 3.11 4.13 21.60
C LEU A 178 2.24 5.04 22.49
N ILE A 179 0.94 5.18 22.20
CA ILE A 179 -0.01 5.90 23.07
C ILE A 179 -0.01 5.29 24.48
N LEU A 180 -0.15 3.97 24.60
CA LEU A 180 -0.18 3.28 25.89
C LEU A 180 1.09 3.53 26.70
N THR A 181 2.26 3.46 26.06
CA THR A 181 3.55 3.71 26.72
C THR A 181 3.75 5.17 27.15
N ILE A 182 3.17 6.13 26.43
CA ILE A 182 3.23 7.55 26.82
C ILE A 182 2.22 7.88 27.93
N LEU A 183 1.16 7.06 28.08
CA LEU A 183 0.12 7.23 29.10
C LEU A 183 0.41 6.51 30.43
N SER A 184 1.19 5.42 30.40
CA SER A 184 1.69 4.70 31.58
C SER A 184 2.83 5.44 32.27
#